data_AF-A0A5M7PDK0-F1
#
_entry.id   AF-A0A5M7PDK0-F1
#
_cell.length_a   1.000
_cell.length_b   1.000
_cell.length_c   1.000
_cell.angle_alpha   90.00
_cell.angle_beta   90.00
_cell.angle_gamma   90.00
#
_symmetry.space_group_name_H-M   'P 1'
#
loop_
_entity.id
_entity.type
_entity.pdbx_description
1 polymer ?
#
loop_
_entity_poly.entity_id
_entity_poly.type
_entity_poly.pdbx_seq_one_letter_code
_entity_poly.pdbx_strand_id
1 'polypeptide(L)'
;MSNKLLSVKLQSDILRALSVFHPHPMTTRQYLSCFDDVDEFRMLANIEELIRQGLVHQEAIRCCDGEQFLCLNRLRLESGGYALASA
;
A
#
# COMPACT_ATOMS: atom_id res chain seq x y z
N MET A 1 24.68 4.42 -2.50
CA MET A 1 23.94 4.04 -1.27
C MET A 1 22.67 3.33 -1.70
N SER A 2 22.66 2.00 -1.66
CA SER A 2 21.51 1.19 -2.12
C SER A 2 20.52 1.02 -0.97
N ASN A 3 19.79 2.07 -0.61
CA ASN A 3 18.62 1.92 0.24
C ASN A 3 17.58 1.15 -0.59
N LYS A 4 17.42 -0.15 -0.33
CA LYS A 4 16.35 -0.94 -0.95
C LYS A 4 15.02 -0.34 -0.52
N LEU A 5 14.39 0.40 -1.43
CA LEU A 5 13.06 0.98 -1.22
C LEU A 5 12.04 -0.14 -0.96
N LEU A 6 12.18 -1.28 -1.65
CA LEU A 6 11.34 -2.45 -1.48
C LEU A 6 11.69 -3.26 -0.23
N SER A 7 10.65 -3.65 0.51
CA SER A 7 10.74 -4.46 1.73
C SER A 7 9.58 -5.45 1.79
N VAL A 8 9.89 -6.74 1.74
CA VAL A 8 8.90 -7.83 1.84
C VAL A 8 8.10 -7.73 3.15
N LYS A 9 8.76 -7.35 4.25
CA LYS A 9 8.09 -7.15 5.53
C LYS A 9 7.05 -6.03 5.44
N LEU A 10 7.44 -4.87 4.89
CA LEU A 10 6.53 -3.74 4.73
C LEU A 10 5.36 -4.07 3.79
N GLN A 11 5.63 -4.80 2.70
CA GLN A 11 4.57 -5.28 1.80
C GLN A 11 3.57 -6.17 2.54
N SER A 12 4.05 -7.11 3.36
CA SER A 12 3.19 -7.95 4.20
C SER A 12 2.38 -7.13 5.21
N ASP A 13 3.00 -6.13 5.85
CA ASP A 13 2.35 -5.26 6.83
C ASP A 13 1.25 -4.41 6.15
N ILE A 14 1.50 -3.89 4.94
CA ILE A 14 0.51 -3.19 4.11
C ILE A 14 -0.67 -4.10 3.82
N LEU A 15 -0.42 -5.30 3.27
CA LEU A 15 -1.49 -6.23 2.91
C LEU A 15 -2.37 -6.59 4.11
N ARG A 16 -1.74 -6.87 5.26
CA ARG A 16 -2.45 -7.19 6.50
C ARG A 16 -3.29 -6.02 6.99
N ALA A 17 -2.75 -4.80 7.02
CA ALA A 17 -3.52 -3.62 7.41
C ALA A 17 -4.75 -3.44 6.51
N LEU A 18 -4.59 -3.55 5.18
CA LEU A 18 -5.71 -3.41 4.25
C LEU A 18 -6.79 -4.49 4.42
N SER A 19 -6.41 -5.72 4.80
CA SER A 19 -7.40 -6.76 5.12
C SER A 19 -8.23 -6.46 6.36
N VAL A 20 -7.64 -5.81 7.38
CA VAL A 20 -8.32 -5.49 8.65
C VAL A 20 -9.44 -4.48 8.42
N PHE A 21 -9.25 -3.53 7.51
CA PHE A 21 -10.23 -2.46 7.26
C PHE A 21 -11.25 -2.81 6.17
N HIS A 22 -11.08 -3.93 5.47
CA HIS A 22 -12.05 -4.42 4.49
C HIS A 22 -13.47 -4.54 5.09
N PRO A 23 -14.54 -4.14 4.37
CA PRO A 23 -14.58 -3.72 2.96
C PRO A 23 -14.30 -2.25 2.70
N HIS A 24 -14.01 -1.46 3.73
CA HIS A 24 -13.87 -0.02 3.60
C HIS A 24 -12.39 0.38 3.46
N PRO A 25 -12.07 1.41 2.66
CA PRO A 25 -10.72 1.98 2.68
C PRO A 25 -10.39 2.57 4.06
N MET A 26 -9.10 2.60 4.39
CA MET A 26 -8.64 3.29 5.60
C MET A 26 -8.93 4.78 5.54
N THR A 27 -9.29 5.35 6.67
CA THR A 27 -9.22 6.80 6.88
C THR A 27 -7.77 7.26 7.00
N THR A 28 -7.49 8.54 6.75
CA THR A 28 -6.16 9.12 6.95
C THR A 28 -5.61 8.87 8.36
N ARG A 29 -6.47 8.95 9.39
CA ARG A 29 -6.08 8.70 10.77
C ARG A 29 -5.64 7.25 11.01
N GLN A 30 -6.36 6.28 10.43
CA GLN A 30 -5.99 4.86 10.55
C GLN A 30 -4.70 4.57 9.79
N TYR A 31 -4.56 5.12 8.58
CA TYR A 31 -3.34 4.98 7.79
C TYR A 31 -2.11 5.51 8.53
N LEU A 32 -2.18 6.73 9.07
CA LEU A 32 -1.08 7.31 9.85
C LEU A 32 -0.80 6.48 11.11
N SER A 33 -1.82 5.98 11.79
CA SER A 33 -1.61 5.12 12.96
C SER A 33 -0.91 3.80 12.65
N CYS A 34 -0.92 3.35 11.40
CA CYS A 34 -0.25 2.11 10.99
C CYS A 34 1.15 2.34 10.40
N PHE A 35 1.41 3.52 9.84
CA PHE A 35 2.57 3.75 8.96
C PHE A 35 3.22 5.13 9.12
N ASP A 36 3.05 5.81 10.25
CA ASP A 36 3.67 7.14 10.49
C ASP A 36 5.20 7.10 10.54
N ASP A 37 5.79 5.95 10.81
CA ASP A 37 7.24 5.71 10.85
C ASP A 37 7.83 5.33 9.47
N VAL A 38 7.00 5.17 8.45
CA VAL A 38 7.42 4.77 7.11
C VAL A 38 7.59 6.00 6.20
N ASP A 39 8.81 6.16 5.67
CA ASP A 39 9.11 7.17 4.65
C ASP A 39 8.19 7.05 3.42
N GLU A 40 7.74 8.19 2.90
CA GLU A 40 6.77 8.26 1.81
C GLU A 40 7.27 7.59 0.52
N PHE A 41 8.54 7.78 0.14
CA PHE A 41 9.10 7.14 -1.06
C PHE A 41 9.19 5.63 -0.90
N ARG A 42 9.54 5.16 0.30
CA ARG A 42 9.49 3.72 0.62
C ARG A 42 8.08 3.20 0.55
N MET A 43 7.10 3.90 1.09
CA MET A 43 5.70 3.48 1.02
C MET A 43 5.22 3.37 -0.43
N LEU A 44 5.41 4.44 -1.23
CA LEU A 44 5.00 4.48 -2.63
C LEU A 44 5.64 3.35 -3.44
N ALA A 45 6.94 3.13 -3.30
CA ALA A 45 7.64 2.05 -4.01
C ALA A 45 7.08 0.65 -3.66
N ASN A 46 6.73 0.40 -2.39
CA ASN A 46 6.15 -0.89 -2.01
C ASN A 46 4.71 -1.06 -2.49
N ILE A 47 3.90 0.01 -2.46
CA ILE A 47 2.53 -0.02 -2.98
C ILE A 47 2.54 -0.21 -4.50
N GLU A 48 3.44 0.46 -5.23
CA GLU A 48 3.59 0.30 -6.67
C GLU A 48 3.94 -1.15 -7.05
N GLU A 49 4.86 -1.78 -6.31
CA GLU A 49 5.20 -3.18 -6.52
C GLU A 49 4.02 -4.12 -6.21
N LEU A 50 3.23 -3.84 -5.16
CA LEU A 50 2.02 -4.60 -4.85
C LEU A 50 0.92 -4.43 -5.92
N ILE A 51 0.80 -3.26 -6.52
CA ILE A 51 -0.07 -3.02 -7.68
C ILE A 51 0.40 -3.86 -8.87
N ARG A 52 1.71 -3.85 -9.16
CA ARG A 52 2.30 -4.64 -10.26
C ARG A 52 2.06 -6.14 -10.11
N GLN A 53 2.01 -6.63 -8.87
CA GLN A 53 1.69 -8.02 -8.55
C GLN A 53 0.17 -8.33 -8.55
N GLY A 54 -0.69 -7.34 -8.77
CA GLY A 54 -2.14 -7.50 -8.75
C GLY A 54 -2.71 -7.76 -7.35
N LEU A 55 -2.01 -7.30 -6.30
CA LEU A 55 -2.40 -7.50 -4.91
C LEU A 55 -3.12 -6.28 -4.32
N VAL A 56 -2.81 -5.08 -4.83
CA VAL A 56 -3.43 -3.81 -4.46
C VAL A 56 -4.04 -3.17 -5.70
N HIS A 57 -5.15 -2.46 -5.51
CA HIS A 57 -5.92 -1.83 -6.59
C HIS A 57 -5.08 -0.82 -7.39
N GLN A 58 -5.15 -0.89 -8.72
CA GLN A 58 -4.32 -0.09 -9.64
C GLN A 58 -4.41 1.43 -9.46
N GLU A 59 -5.58 1.94 -9.03
CA GLU A 59 -5.76 3.38 -8.78
C GLU A 59 -5.28 3.84 -7.39
N ALA A 60 -4.61 2.99 -6.61
CA ALA A 60 -4.08 3.38 -5.31
C ALA A 60 -2.95 4.40 -5.43
N ILE A 61 -2.23 4.45 -6.56
CA ILE A 61 -1.27 5.52 -6.88
C ILE A 61 -1.76 6.27 -8.12
N ARG A 62 -1.69 7.61 -8.08
CA ARG A 62 -1.92 8.48 -9.23
C ARG A 62 -0.69 9.33 -9.50
N CYS A 63 -0.45 9.64 -10.77
CA CYS A 63 0.60 10.57 -11.17
C CYS A 63 -0.04 11.88 -11.62
N CYS A 64 0.38 12.99 -11.01
CA CYS A 64 -0.04 14.34 -11.35
C CYS A 64 1.22 15.20 -11.52
N ASP A 65 1.39 15.86 -12.66
CA ASP A 65 2.55 16.73 -12.96
C ASP A 65 3.93 16.08 -12.71
N GLY A 66 4.02 14.76 -12.89
CA GLY A 66 5.27 13.99 -12.70
C GLY A 66 5.50 13.52 -11.27
N GLU A 67 4.61 13.84 -10.32
CA GLU A 67 4.66 13.39 -8.93
C GLU A 67 3.63 12.30 -8.65
N GLN A 68 4.04 11.30 -7.85
CA GLN A 68 3.18 10.18 -7.44
C GLN A 68 2.46 10.50 -6.13
N PHE A 69 1.15 10.24 -6.09
CA PHE A 69 0.30 10.48 -4.93
C PHE A 69 -0.45 9.21 -4.53
N LEU A 70 -0.44 8.92 -3.23
CA LEU A 70 -1.21 7.82 -2.65
C LEU A 70 -2.69 8.21 -2.50
N CYS A 71 -3.57 7.49 -3.18
CA CYS A 71 -5.02 7.66 -3.12
C CYS A 71 -5.61 6.72 -2.06
N LEU A 72 -5.69 7.16 -0.80
CA LEU A 72 -6.17 6.33 0.31
C LEU A 72 -7.57 5.72 0.09
N ASN A 73 -8.48 6.45 -0.56
CA ASN A 73 -9.81 5.94 -0.91
C ASN A 73 -9.81 4.80 -1.94
N ARG A 74 -8.69 4.61 -2.64
CA ARG A 74 -8.45 3.52 -3.59
C ARG A 74 -7.41 2.52 -3.09
N LEU A 75 -6.79 2.75 -1.94
CA LEU A 75 -5.84 1.85 -1.32
C LEU A 75 -6.61 0.68 -0.68
N ARG A 76 -6.78 -0.40 -1.44
CA ARG A 76 -7.51 -1.61 -1.06
C ARG A 76 -6.91 -2.83 -1.75
N LEU A 77 -7.15 -4.01 -1.16
CA LEU A 77 -6.71 -5.28 -1.74
C LEU A 77 -7.53 -5.64 -2.98
N GLU A 78 -6.85 -6.24 -3.94
CA GLU A 78 -7.43 -7.04 -5.02
C GLU A 78 -7.60 -8.50 -4.59
N SER A 79 -8.27 -9.31 -5.41
CA SER A 79 -8.53 -10.73 -5.13
C SER A 79 -7.27 -11.51 -4.72
N GLY A 80 -6.14 -11.28 -5.40
CA GLY A 80 -4.85 -11.89 -5.05
C GLY A 80 -4.29 -11.41 -3.69
N GLY A 81 -4.54 -10.15 -3.34
CA GLY A 81 -4.11 -9.56 -2.07
C GLY A 81 -4.81 -10.17 -0.85
N TYR A 82 -6.11 -10.48 -0.95
CA TYR A 82 -6.85 -11.13 0.15
C TYR A 82 -6.32 -12.54 0.47
N ALA A 83 -5.92 -13.29 -0.55
CA ALA A 83 -5.36 -14.63 -0.38
C ALA A 83 -4.03 -14.61 0.39
N LEU A 84 -3.19 -13.58 0.19
CA LEU A 84 -1.90 -13.45 0.87
C LEU A 84 -2.00 -12.75 2.23
N ALA A 85 -2.98 -11.86 2.43
CA ALA A 85 -3.18 -11.19 3.71
C ALA A 85 -3.73 -12.11 4.82
N SER A 86 -4.26 -13.28 4.43
CA SER A 86 -4.83 -14.30 5.34
C SER A 86 -3.88 -15.47 5.63
N ALA A 87 -2.68 -15.47 5.04
CA ALA A 87 -1.61 -16.45 5.26
C ALA A 87 -0.71 -16.06 6.44
#